data_AF-A0A0R2BQA3-F1
#
_entry.id   AF-A0A0R2BQA3-F1
#
_cell.length_a   1.000
_cell.length_b   1.000
_cell.length_c   1.000
_cell.angle_alpha   90.00
_cell.angle_beta   90.00
_cell.angle_gamma   90.00
#
_symmetry.space_group_name_H-M   'P 1'
#
loop_
_entity.id
_entity.type
_entity.pdbx_description
1 polymer ?
#
loop_
_entity_poly.entity_id
_entity_poly.type
_entity_poly.pdbx_seq_one_letter_code
_entity_poly.pdbx_strand_id
1 'polypeptide(L)'
;MNTISTWAVGIFFISSDDPTVEKGAKKDFNWKKLLPAPLVGFLVSLVFLLLAIPVPDWINKTLDMVGGIVTPMSLIYIGIILADAGLKSIRFDRDTILALLGRFVVAPAIMISIILIGGSMMGTSLPTIESNSFIIQSATPGLAVLPILVDQSHGDVDYATNLVTTSTVLFVIVVPILMQVANLI
;
A
#
# COMPACT_ATOMS: atom_id res chain seq x y z
N MET A 1 4.96 -3.38 2.51
CA MET A 1 4.01 -3.98 3.48
C MET A 1 2.55 -3.98 3.01
N ASN A 2 2.01 -2.86 2.52
CA ASN A 2 0.59 -2.77 2.14
C ASN A 2 0.15 -3.84 1.13
N THR A 3 0.95 -4.16 0.12
CA THR A 3 0.62 -5.19 -0.88
C THR A 3 0.43 -6.57 -0.25
N ILE A 4 1.31 -6.99 0.66
CA ILE A 4 1.18 -8.32 1.30
C ILE A 4 -0.09 -8.35 2.15
N SER A 5 -0.35 -7.31 2.94
CA SER A 5 -1.56 -7.22 3.77
C SER A 5 -2.83 -7.22 2.92
N THR A 6 -2.88 -6.44 1.84
CA THR A 6 -4.04 -6.40 0.94
C THR A 6 -4.26 -7.72 0.22
N TRP A 7 -3.20 -8.38 -0.25
CA TRP A 7 -3.33 -9.65 -0.97
C TRP A 7 -3.53 -10.86 -0.04
N ALA A 8 -3.03 -10.81 1.20
CA ALA A 8 -3.18 -11.88 2.18
C ALA A 8 -4.47 -11.81 2.96
N VAL A 9 -4.80 -10.63 3.48
CA VAL A 9 -5.92 -10.42 4.40
C VAL A 9 -7.06 -9.68 3.70
N GLY A 10 -6.74 -8.65 2.91
CA GLY A 10 -7.75 -7.86 2.19
C GLY A 10 -8.59 -8.70 1.22
N ILE A 11 -7.95 -9.52 0.39
CA ILE A 11 -8.66 -10.42 -0.55
C ILE A 11 -9.53 -11.44 0.19
N PHE A 12 -9.07 -11.94 1.34
CA PHE A 12 -9.88 -12.86 2.13
C PHE A 12 -11.20 -12.21 2.56
N PHE A 13 -11.14 -11.00 3.13
CA PHE A 13 -12.35 -10.25 3.52
C PHE A 13 -13.23 -9.90 2.32
N ILE A 14 -12.65 -9.30 1.27
CA ILE A 14 -13.40 -8.92 0.04
C ILE A 14 -14.09 -10.14 -0.58
N SER A 15 -13.41 -11.29 -0.63
CA SER A 15 -13.97 -12.51 -1.22
C SER A 15 -15.01 -13.22 -0.34
N SER A 16 -15.03 -12.91 0.96
CA SER A 16 -15.98 -13.46 1.95
C SER A 16 -17.26 -12.63 2.04
N ASP A 17 -17.18 -11.33 1.72
CA ASP A 17 -18.31 -10.39 1.69
C ASP A 17 -19.05 -10.39 0.33
N ASP A 18 -18.71 -11.29 -0.58
CA ASP A 18 -19.38 -11.43 -1.88
C ASP A 18 -20.85 -11.85 -1.68
N PRO A 19 -21.83 -10.98 -2.01
CA PRO A 19 -23.25 -11.21 -1.71
C PRO A 19 -23.88 -12.31 -2.58
N THR A 20 -23.18 -12.76 -3.64
CA THR A 20 -23.65 -13.79 -4.57
C THR A 20 -23.25 -15.20 -4.16
N VAL A 21 -22.36 -15.34 -3.15
CA VAL A 21 -21.86 -16.63 -2.69
C VAL A 21 -22.66 -17.08 -1.46
N GLU A 22 -23.18 -18.31 -1.47
CA GLU A 22 -23.87 -18.87 -0.30
C GLU A 22 -22.95 -18.87 0.94
N LYS A 23 -23.48 -18.36 2.07
CA LYS A 23 -22.80 -18.37 3.38
C LYS A 23 -22.44 -19.80 3.78
N GLY A 24 -21.20 -20.22 3.51
CA GLY A 24 -20.70 -21.56 3.81
C GLY A 24 -19.92 -22.25 2.69
N ALA A 25 -19.88 -21.67 1.47
CA ALA A 25 -19.03 -22.20 0.41
C ALA A 25 -17.55 -22.04 0.76
N LYS A 26 -16.84 -23.15 0.94
CA LYS A 26 -15.38 -23.15 1.15
C LYS A 26 -14.69 -22.66 -0.13
N LYS A 27 -14.33 -21.38 -0.19
CA LYS A 27 -13.38 -20.88 -1.20
C LYS A 27 -12.01 -21.50 -0.91
N ASP A 28 -11.48 -22.29 -1.83
CA ASP A 28 -10.12 -22.81 -1.74
C ASP A 28 -9.14 -21.65 -1.61
N PHE A 29 -8.36 -21.68 -0.54
CA PHE A 29 -7.37 -20.65 -0.26
C PHE A 29 -6.23 -20.76 -1.28
N ASN A 30 -6.17 -19.82 -2.21
CA ASN A 30 -5.15 -19.83 -3.25
C ASN A 30 -3.84 -19.27 -2.70
N TRP A 31 -3.01 -20.16 -2.16
CA TRP A 31 -1.67 -19.87 -1.64
C TRP A 31 -0.78 -19.08 -2.61
N LYS A 32 -1.00 -19.18 -3.93
CA LYS A 32 -0.25 -18.39 -4.93
C LYS A 32 -0.57 -16.89 -4.86
N LYS A 33 -1.73 -16.51 -4.32
CA LYS A 33 -2.09 -15.09 -4.09
C LYS A 33 -1.34 -14.47 -2.90
N LEU A 34 -0.83 -15.28 -1.98
CA LEU A 34 0.01 -14.82 -0.85
C LEU A 34 1.44 -14.48 -1.24
N LEU A 35 1.94 -15.03 -2.35
CA LEU A 35 3.29 -14.83 -2.84
C LEU A 35 3.28 -14.05 -4.16
N PRO A 36 2.89 -12.76 -4.14
CA PRO A 36 2.92 -11.95 -5.35
C PRO A 36 4.36 -11.84 -5.86
N ALA A 37 4.54 -11.67 -7.17
CA ALA A 37 5.86 -11.64 -7.81
C ALA A 37 6.88 -10.70 -7.13
N PRO A 38 6.51 -9.48 -6.65
CA PRO A 38 7.43 -8.63 -5.89
C PRO A 38 7.93 -9.26 -4.58
N LEU A 39 7.07 -9.99 -3.86
CA LEU A 39 7.47 -10.69 -2.63
C LEU A 39 8.41 -11.85 -2.93
N VAL A 40 8.14 -12.61 -4.00
CA VAL A 40 9.04 -13.68 -4.44
C VAL A 40 10.40 -13.11 -4.83
N GLY A 41 10.44 -12.01 -5.58
CA GLY A 41 11.69 -11.31 -5.93
C GLY A 41 12.48 -10.87 -4.69
N PHE A 42 11.80 -10.33 -3.68
CA PHE A 42 12.41 -9.98 -2.40
C PHE A 42 12.95 -11.20 -1.63
N LEU A 43 12.21 -12.31 -1.58
CA LEU A 43 12.67 -13.53 -0.93
C LEU A 43 13.90 -14.12 -1.63
N VAL A 44 13.91 -14.12 -2.96
CA VAL A 44 15.07 -14.56 -3.75
C VAL A 44 16.28 -13.65 -3.49
N SER A 45 16.10 -12.32 -3.48
CA SER A 45 17.21 -11.41 -3.20
C SER A 45 17.76 -11.57 -1.79
N LEU A 46 16.90 -11.86 -0.80
CA LEU A 46 17.31 -12.16 0.57
C LEU A 46 18.19 -13.41 0.65
N VAL A 47 17.85 -14.48 -0.09
CA VAL A 47 18.66 -15.71 -0.15
C VAL A 47 20.04 -15.42 -0.74
N PHE A 48 20.10 -14.65 -1.84
CA PHE A 48 21.37 -14.27 -2.47
C PHE A 48 22.23 -13.42 -1.55
N LEU A 49 21.61 -12.49 -0.82
CA LEU A 49 22.29 -11.64 0.17
C LEU A 49 22.86 -12.46 1.33
N LEU A 50 22.04 -13.34 1.94
CA LEU A 50 22.46 -14.14 3.10
C LEU A 50 23.55 -15.16 2.77
N LEU A 51 23.51 -15.73 1.56
CA LEU A 51 24.50 -16.68 1.09
C LEU A 51 25.70 -16.00 0.40
N ALA A 52 25.71 -14.66 0.33
CA ALA A 52 26.71 -13.86 -0.37
C ALA A 52 26.99 -14.36 -1.81
N ILE A 53 25.94 -14.78 -2.51
CA ILE A 53 26.06 -15.31 -3.88
C ILE A 53 26.41 -14.16 -4.82
N PRO A 54 27.55 -14.22 -5.54
CA PRO A 54 27.92 -13.15 -6.46
C PRO A 54 26.95 -13.11 -7.64
N VAL A 55 26.35 -11.94 -7.87
CA VAL A 55 25.48 -11.69 -9.02
C VAL A 55 26.31 -11.01 -10.11
N PRO A 56 26.36 -11.57 -11.35
CA PRO A 56 27.06 -10.94 -12.46
C PRO A 56 26.59 -9.50 -12.73
N ASP A 57 27.53 -8.61 -13.05
CA ASP A 57 27.26 -7.18 -13.24
C ASP A 57 26.16 -6.87 -14.26
N TRP A 58 26.06 -7.66 -15.34
CA TRP A 58 25.04 -7.46 -16.36
C TRP A 58 23.63 -7.72 -15.82
N ILE A 59 23.47 -8.65 -14.86
CA ILE A 59 22.19 -8.92 -14.20
C ILE A 59 21.84 -7.74 -13.30
N ASN A 60 22.77 -7.29 -12.47
CA ASN A 60 22.55 -6.13 -11.59
C ASN A 60 22.14 -4.90 -12.40
N LYS A 61 22.88 -4.56 -13.47
CA LYS A 61 22.54 -3.43 -14.34
C LYS A 61 21.16 -3.57 -14.98
N THR A 62 20.78 -4.78 -15.38
CA THR A 62 19.45 -5.02 -15.98
C THR A 62 18.34 -4.85 -14.94
N LEU A 63 18.52 -5.44 -13.75
CA LEU A 63 17.55 -5.35 -12.65
C LEU A 63 17.41 -3.92 -12.14
N ASP A 64 18.51 -3.17 -12.03
CA ASP A 64 18.51 -1.75 -11.65
C ASP A 64 17.78 -0.89 -12.68
N MET A 65 18.01 -1.13 -13.97
CA MET A 65 17.29 -0.43 -15.05
C MET A 65 15.79 -0.70 -15.00
N VAL A 66 15.39 -1.97 -14.84
CA VAL A 66 13.98 -2.35 -14.73
C VAL A 66 13.37 -1.74 -13.46
N GLY A 67 14.05 -1.84 -12.32
CA GLY A 67 13.61 -1.29 -11.04
C GLY A 67 13.48 0.23 -11.04
N GLY A 68 14.42 0.93 -11.67
CA GLY A 68 14.42 2.39 -11.77
C GLY A 68 13.24 2.95 -12.57
N ILE A 69 12.69 2.18 -13.51
CA ILE A 69 11.52 2.57 -14.32
C ILE A 69 10.20 2.37 -13.56
N VAL A 70 10.17 1.56 -12.49
CA VAL A 70 8.93 1.26 -11.75
C VAL A 70 8.31 2.52 -11.15
N THR A 71 9.10 3.40 -10.54
CA THR A 71 8.62 4.64 -9.92
C THR A 71 7.98 5.60 -10.94
N PRO A 72 8.65 6.01 -12.03
CA PRO A 72 8.03 6.89 -13.02
C PRO A 72 6.81 6.25 -13.70
N MET A 73 6.83 4.93 -13.99
CA MET A 73 5.67 4.24 -14.53
C MET A 73 4.48 4.23 -13.57
N SER A 74 4.75 4.08 -12.27
CA SER A 74 3.71 4.15 -11.22
C SER A 74 3.06 5.55 -11.18
N LEU A 75 3.87 6.61 -11.30
CA LEU A 75 3.35 8.00 -11.34
C LEU A 75 2.50 8.27 -12.59
N ILE A 76 2.89 7.74 -13.76
CA ILE A 76 2.09 7.85 -15.00
C ILE A 76 0.76 7.10 -14.82
N TYR A 77 0.80 5.86 -14.31
CA TYR A 77 -0.40 5.06 -14.08
C TYR A 77 -1.37 5.74 -13.10
N ILE A 78 -0.84 6.30 -11.99
CA ILE A 78 -1.62 7.10 -11.05
C ILE A 78 -2.29 8.28 -11.77
N GLY A 79 -1.57 8.99 -12.63
CA GLY A 79 -2.12 10.08 -13.45
C GLY A 79 -3.25 9.63 -14.39
N ILE A 80 -3.10 8.47 -15.03
CA ILE A 80 -4.13 7.87 -15.89
C ILE A 80 -5.38 7.52 -15.07
N ILE A 81 -5.22 6.85 -13.93
CA ILE A 81 -6.36 6.52 -13.05
C ILE A 81 -7.09 7.77 -12.58
N LEU A 82 -6.37 8.83 -12.20
CA LEU A 82 -6.99 10.09 -11.80
C LEU A 82 -7.77 10.73 -12.95
N ALA A 83 -7.27 10.62 -14.19
CA ALA A 83 -7.96 11.09 -15.38
C ALA A 83 -9.20 10.25 -15.71
N ASP A 84 -9.10 8.92 -15.57
CA ASP A 84 -10.13 7.95 -15.95
C ASP A 84 -11.26 7.83 -14.91
N ALA A 85 -10.91 7.71 -13.63
CA ALA A 85 -11.90 7.75 -12.53
C ALA A 85 -12.61 9.11 -12.48
N GLY A 86 -11.94 10.16 -12.97
CA GLY A 86 -12.42 11.53 -13.05
C GLY A 86 -12.62 12.15 -11.66
N LEU A 87 -12.24 13.41 -11.49
CA LEU A 87 -12.53 14.16 -10.25
C LEU A 87 -14.03 14.23 -9.89
N LYS A 88 -14.92 13.85 -10.83
CA LYS A 88 -16.36 13.74 -10.63
C LYS A 88 -16.78 12.55 -9.76
N SER A 89 -15.96 11.51 -9.65
CA SER A 89 -16.23 10.38 -8.73
C SER A 89 -15.95 10.73 -7.27
N ILE A 90 -15.24 11.84 -7.00
CA ILE A 90 -14.92 12.31 -5.65
C ILE A 90 -16.20 12.71 -4.93
N ARG A 91 -16.50 12.00 -3.85
CA ARG A 91 -17.61 12.27 -2.94
C ARG A 91 -17.11 12.16 -1.51
N PHE A 92 -17.47 13.14 -0.70
CA PHE A 92 -17.16 13.16 0.73
C PHE A 92 -18.40 12.79 1.53
N ASP A 93 -18.82 11.54 1.40
CA ASP A 93 -19.79 10.94 2.30
C ASP A 93 -19.12 10.54 3.63
N ARG A 94 -19.95 10.24 4.63
CA ARG A 94 -19.48 9.92 5.98
C ARG A 94 -18.50 8.74 5.98
N ASP A 95 -18.74 7.73 5.16
CA ASP A 95 -17.93 6.50 5.15
C ASP A 95 -16.59 6.76 4.47
N THR A 96 -16.56 7.54 3.39
CA THR A 96 -15.32 8.00 2.76
C THR A 96 -14.49 8.88 3.71
N ILE A 97 -15.11 9.84 4.40
CA ILE A 97 -14.39 10.70 5.35
C ILE A 97 -13.78 9.89 6.49
N LEU A 98 -14.54 8.96 7.07
CA LEU A 98 -14.06 8.10 8.15
C LEU A 98 -12.89 7.23 7.70
N ALA A 99 -12.98 6.65 6.50
CA ALA A 99 -11.90 5.84 5.96
C ALA A 99 -10.64 6.67 5.69
N LEU A 100 -10.78 7.88 5.14
CA LEU A 100 -9.66 8.80 4.90
C LEU A 100 -9.01 9.29 6.20
N LEU A 101 -9.80 9.60 7.23
CA LEU A 101 -9.27 9.96 8.56
C LEU A 101 -8.52 8.78 9.19
N GLY A 102 -9.09 7.58 9.10
CA GLY A 102 -8.42 6.36 9.53
C GLY A 102 -7.07 6.19 8.85
N ARG A 103 -7.01 6.48 7.54
CA ARG A 103 -5.82 6.27 6.71
C ARG A 103 -4.75 7.34 6.86
N PHE A 104 -5.12 8.62 6.89
CA PHE A 104 -4.17 9.73 6.86
C PHE A 104 -3.91 10.38 8.21
N VAL A 105 -4.75 10.10 9.22
CA VAL A 105 -4.56 10.67 10.56
C VAL A 105 -4.28 9.56 11.56
N VAL A 106 -5.17 8.58 11.67
CA VAL A 106 -5.05 7.53 12.71
C VAL A 106 -3.86 6.62 12.45
N ALA A 107 -3.69 6.08 11.25
CA ALA A 107 -2.58 5.19 10.94
C ALA A 107 -1.19 5.86 11.12
N PRO A 108 -0.95 7.10 10.63
CA PRO A 108 0.31 7.80 10.89
C PRO A 108 0.51 8.17 12.35
N ALA A 109 -0.55 8.59 13.06
CA ALA A 109 -0.44 8.89 14.49
C ALA A 109 -0.06 7.66 15.31
N ILE A 110 -0.62 6.48 14.99
CA ILE A 110 -0.23 5.21 15.61
C ILE A 110 1.23 4.91 15.31
N MET A 111 1.67 5.05 14.05
CA MET A 111 3.06 4.79 13.66
C MET A 111 4.04 5.71 14.41
N ILE A 112 3.75 7.01 14.47
CA ILE A 112 4.55 7.99 15.22
C ILE A 112 4.61 7.60 16.70
N SER A 113 3.48 7.22 17.30
CA SER A 113 3.43 6.80 18.70
C SER A 113 4.29 5.56 18.95
N ILE A 114 4.27 4.58 18.05
CA ILE A 114 5.11 3.38 18.13
C ILE A 114 6.59 3.75 18.04
N ILE A 115 6.97 4.66 17.13
CA ILE A 115 8.37 5.10 16.97
C ILE A 115 8.86 5.83 18.23
N LEU A 116 8.05 6.74 18.78
CA LEU A 116 8.37 7.51 19.98
C LEU A 116 8.49 6.63 21.23
N ILE A 117 7.49 5.79 21.46
CA ILE A 117 7.48 4.88 22.61
C ILE A 117 8.60 3.84 22.46
N GLY A 118 8.75 3.25 21.28
CA GLY A 118 9.81 2.28 20.99
C GLY A 118 11.22 2.84 21.18
N GLY A 119 11.47 4.07 20.75
CA GLY A 119 12.73 4.77 20.98
C GLY A 119 13.02 4.98 22.46
N SER A 120 12.01 5.37 23.25
CA SER A 120 12.16 5.52 24.71
C SER A 120 12.38 4.20 25.46
N MET A 121 11.79 3.10 24.99
CA MET A 121 11.90 1.79 25.64
C MET A 121 13.18 1.03 25.29
N MET A 122 13.67 1.14 24.06
CA MET A 122 14.87 0.42 23.59
C MET A 122 16.16 1.22 23.74
N GLY A 123 16.09 2.51 24.10
CA GLY A 123 17.26 3.38 24.28
C GLY A 123 17.99 3.72 22.97
N THR A 124 17.45 3.30 21.82
CA THR A 124 17.99 3.57 20.48
C THR A 124 16.90 4.23 19.65
N SER A 125 17.15 5.44 19.17
CA SER A 125 16.28 6.08 18.17
C SER A 125 16.46 5.39 16.80
N LEU A 126 15.35 5.21 16.09
CA LEU A 126 15.41 4.80 14.69
C LEU A 126 16.14 5.88 13.88
N PRO A 127 17.02 5.50 12.93
CA PRO A 127 17.59 6.47 12.00
C PRO A 127 16.49 7.27 11.29
N THR A 128 16.69 8.57 11.12
CA THR A 128 15.68 9.52 10.61
C THR A 128 15.10 9.12 9.25
N ILE A 129 15.90 8.45 8.39
CA ILE A 129 15.44 7.98 7.08
C ILE A 129 14.41 6.84 7.22
N GLU A 130 14.62 5.93 8.18
CA GLU A 130 13.74 4.77 8.40
C GLU A 130 12.42 5.20 9.05
N SER A 131 12.48 6.07 10.06
CA SER A 131 11.28 6.63 10.71
C SER A 131 10.41 7.39 9.70
N ASN A 132 11.03 8.28 8.90
CA ASN A 132 10.32 9.02 7.84
C ASN A 132 9.66 8.08 6.84
N SER A 133 10.39 7.04 6.41
CA SER A 133 9.87 6.05 5.48
C SER A 133 8.66 5.31 6.04
N PHE A 134 8.67 4.91 7.32
CA PHE A 134 7.53 4.23 7.93
C PHE A 134 6.32 5.14 8.14
N ILE A 135 6.53 6.38 8.58
CA ILE A 135 5.45 7.36 8.76
C ILE A 135 4.77 7.65 7.42
N ILE A 136 5.54 7.94 6.37
CA ILE A 136 4.98 8.23 5.04
C ILE A 136 4.27 6.99 4.47
N GLN A 137 4.86 5.79 4.60
CA GLN A 137 4.25 4.55 4.11
C GLN A 137 2.91 4.24 4.80
N SER A 138 2.76 4.56 6.08
CA SER A 138 1.51 4.36 6.82
C SER A 138 0.34 5.18 6.25
N ALA A 139 0.65 6.31 5.63
CA ALA A 139 -0.32 7.21 5.00
C ALA A 139 -0.48 6.98 3.50
N THR A 140 0.15 5.96 2.88
CA THR A 140 0.02 5.76 1.44
C THR A 140 -1.44 5.54 1.01
N PRO A 141 -1.86 5.98 -0.18
CA PRO A 141 -3.26 5.90 -0.60
C PRO A 141 -3.73 4.45 -0.77
N GLY A 142 -5.03 4.28 -1.03
CA GLY A 142 -5.63 2.98 -1.30
C GLY A 142 -4.98 2.27 -2.49
N LEU A 143 -5.05 0.94 -2.50
CA LEU A 143 -4.50 0.13 -3.58
C LEU A 143 -5.22 0.44 -4.90
N ALA A 144 -4.48 0.85 -5.93
CA ALA A 144 -5.05 1.36 -7.17
C ALA A 144 -5.93 0.35 -7.94
N VAL A 145 -5.71 -0.96 -7.74
CA VAL A 145 -6.52 -2.02 -8.36
C VAL A 145 -7.67 -2.51 -7.46
N LEU A 146 -7.94 -1.82 -6.35
CA LEU A 146 -9.01 -2.18 -5.42
C LEU A 146 -10.39 -2.19 -6.10
N PRO A 147 -10.76 -1.23 -6.97
CA PRO A 147 -12.06 -1.25 -7.63
C PRO A 147 -12.28 -2.52 -8.45
N ILE A 148 -11.22 -3.01 -9.12
CA ILE A 148 -11.26 -4.25 -9.91
C ILE A 148 -11.52 -5.46 -9.01
N LEU A 149 -10.88 -5.52 -7.83
CA LEU A 149 -11.06 -6.63 -6.88
C LEU A 149 -12.47 -6.63 -6.26
N VAL A 150 -13.01 -5.44 -6.01
CA VAL A 150 -14.36 -5.24 -5.47
C VAL A 150 -15.40 -5.61 -6.52
N ASP A 151 -15.20 -5.21 -7.78
CA ASP A 151 -16.06 -5.59 -8.93
C ASP A 151 -16.09 -7.11 -9.13
N GLN A 152 -14.92 -7.76 -9.09
CA GLN A 152 -14.80 -9.23 -9.16
C GLN A 152 -15.52 -9.97 -8.02
N SER A 153 -15.81 -9.29 -6.92
CA SER A 153 -16.51 -9.85 -5.75
C SER A 153 -17.91 -9.25 -5.59
N HIS A 154 -18.45 -8.60 -6.63
CA HIS A 154 -19.78 -7.99 -6.69
C HIS A 154 -20.06 -7.00 -5.53
N GLY A 155 -19.03 -6.29 -5.07
CA GLY A 155 -19.14 -5.27 -4.03
C GLY A 155 -19.37 -3.85 -4.58
N ASP A 156 -19.23 -2.84 -3.72
CA ASP A 156 -19.44 -1.44 -4.07
C ASP A 156 -18.23 -0.83 -4.80
N VAL A 157 -18.27 -0.95 -6.13
CA VAL A 157 -17.23 -0.43 -7.04
C VAL A 157 -17.14 1.10 -7.00
N ASP A 158 -18.28 1.78 -6.85
CA ASP A 158 -18.33 3.25 -6.83
C ASP A 158 -17.64 3.79 -5.57
N TYR A 159 -17.92 3.19 -4.41
CA TYR A 159 -17.24 3.53 -3.16
C TYR A 159 -15.74 3.24 -3.24
N ALA A 160 -15.34 2.06 -3.75
CA ALA A 160 -13.94 1.71 -3.89
C ALA A 160 -13.19 2.67 -4.83
N THR A 161 -13.82 3.06 -5.94
CA THR A 161 -13.28 4.01 -6.91
C THR A 161 -13.13 5.39 -6.29
N ASN A 162 -14.18 5.89 -5.62
CA ASN A 162 -14.15 7.17 -4.91
C ASN A 162 -13.03 7.20 -3.85
N LEU A 163 -12.91 6.14 -3.05
CA LEU A 163 -11.92 6.06 -1.97
C LEU A 163 -10.48 6.04 -2.49
N VAL A 164 -10.20 5.26 -3.54
CA VAL A 164 -8.87 5.23 -4.18
C VAL A 164 -8.55 6.58 -4.82
N THR A 165 -9.49 7.17 -5.54
CA THR A 165 -9.29 8.45 -6.24
C THR A 165 -9.06 9.59 -5.27
N THR A 166 -9.95 9.74 -4.28
CA THR A 166 -9.88 10.80 -3.28
C THR A 166 -8.63 10.67 -2.42
N SER A 167 -8.29 9.46 -1.97
CA SER A 167 -7.05 9.23 -1.21
C SER A 167 -5.81 9.57 -2.03
N THR A 168 -5.77 9.21 -3.33
CA THR A 168 -4.65 9.53 -4.21
C THR A 168 -4.44 11.03 -4.38
N VAL A 169 -5.52 11.79 -4.60
CA VAL A 169 -5.44 13.26 -4.72
C VAL A 169 -5.00 13.90 -3.40
N LEU A 170 -5.63 13.53 -2.29
CA LEU A 170 -5.28 14.07 -0.98
C LEU A 170 -3.85 13.73 -0.55
N PHE A 171 -3.34 12.56 -0.97
CA PHE A 171 -1.99 12.13 -0.63
C PHE A 171 -0.90 13.12 -1.09
N VAL A 172 -1.11 13.81 -2.23
CA VAL A 172 -0.21 14.87 -2.72
C VAL A 172 -0.01 15.97 -1.68
N ILE A 173 -1.05 16.26 -0.88
CA ILE A 173 -1.01 17.26 0.19
C ILE A 173 -0.55 16.64 1.52
N VAL A 174 -0.98 15.40 1.81
CA VAL A 174 -0.65 14.71 3.07
C VAL A 174 0.85 14.40 3.18
N VAL A 175 1.51 13.98 2.09
CA VAL A 175 2.95 13.66 2.09
C VAL A 175 3.83 14.81 2.61
N PRO A 176 3.79 16.02 2.05
CA PRO A 176 4.64 17.12 2.52
C PRO A 176 4.32 17.51 3.97
N ILE A 177 3.06 17.41 4.41
CA ILE A 177 2.67 17.66 5.81
C ILE A 177 3.33 16.62 6.73
N LEU A 178 3.21 15.34 6.40
CA LEU A 178 3.83 14.27 7.18
C LEU A 178 5.35 14.34 7.17
N MET A 179 5.97 14.78 6.07
CA MET A 179 7.41 15.02 6.03
C MET A 179 7.83 16.13 7.00
N GLN A 180 7.08 17.23 7.08
CA GLN A 180 7.37 18.28 8.06
C GLN A 180 7.21 17.77 9.49
N VAL A 181 6.11 17.06 9.76
CA VAL A 181 5.88 16.46 11.08
C VAL A 181 7.00 15.50 11.44
N ALA A 182 7.39 14.59 10.52
CA ALA A 182 8.42 13.60 10.78
C ALA A 182 9.82 14.21 10.99
N ASN A 183 10.12 15.33 10.35
CA ASN A 183 11.38 16.07 10.58
C ASN A 183 11.42 16.81 11.93
N LEU A 184 10.27 17.05 12.56
CA LEU A 184 10.18 17.72 13.87
C LEU A 184 10.31 16.75 15.05
N ILE A 185 10.27 15.44 14.79
CA ILE A 185 10.27 14.37 15.78
C ILE A 185 11.61 13.63 15.73
#